data_AF-A0A1Q4ZEP0-F1
#
_entry.id   AF-A0A1Q4ZEP0-F1
#
_cell.length_a   1.000
_cell.length_b   1.000
_cell.length_c   1.000
_cell.angle_alpha   90.00
_cell.angle_beta   90.00
_cell.angle_gamma   90.00
#
_symmetry.space_group_name_H-M   'P 1'
#
loop_
_entity.id
_entity.type
_entity.pdbx_description
1 polymer ?
#
loop_
_entity_poly.entity_id
_entity_poly.type
_entity_poly.pdbx_seq_one_letter_code
_entity_poly.pdbx_strand_id
1 'polypeptide(L)'
;MRAQDGRRLFGRTLRNLLWFSGLTVREVADLAWIAPVRVKAILEGDVVPTWPTTFMIVSVMRGSPDDVRWLWEWARGQRPRYPASHPGATDRFQAALRGLRLASTPGTAARGETEACLLLDQQGLPGVLEDWEQARGLIEGFGASAERFQPLWEQARRAALSTPEFLSRDEDGDGAEVE
;
A
#
# COMPACT_ATOMS: atom_id res chain seq x y z
N MET A 1 -19.17 6.79 5.52
CA MET A 1 -18.33 6.82 4.30
C MET A 1 -17.88 5.40 4.01
N ARG A 2 -18.31 4.85 2.87
CA ARG A 2 -18.81 3.47 2.79
C ARG A 2 -17.82 2.60 2.01
N ALA A 3 -17.82 1.29 2.23
CA ALA A 3 -16.94 0.31 1.57
C ALA A 3 -16.82 0.44 0.03
N GLN A 4 -17.72 1.18 -0.61
CA GLN A 4 -17.69 1.54 -2.02
C GLN A 4 -16.43 2.31 -2.45
N ASP A 5 -15.89 3.19 -1.61
CA ASP A 5 -14.65 3.92 -1.93
C ASP A 5 -13.47 2.93 -2.00
N GLY A 6 -13.38 2.03 -1.02
CA GLY A 6 -12.39 0.94 -1.01
C GLY A 6 -12.53 0.01 -2.21
N ARG A 7 -13.77 -0.31 -2.63
CA ARG A 7 -14.03 -1.13 -3.84
C ARG A 7 -13.55 -0.44 -5.11
N ARG A 8 -13.85 0.85 -5.27
CA ARG A 8 -13.42 1.65 -6.42
C ARG A 8 -11.90 1.74 -6.51
N LEU A 9 -11.24 2.05 -5.39
CA LEU A 9 -9.77 2.13 -5.32
C LEU A 9 -9.14 0.76 -5.59
N PHE A 10 -9.64 -0.31 -4.97
CA PHE A 10 -9.17 -1.66 -5.20
C PHE A 10 -9.25 -2.08 -6.68
N GLY A 11 -10.41 -1.89 -7.32
CA GLY A 11 -10.56 -2.19 -8.75
C GLY A 11 -9.64 -1.33 -9.63
N ARG A 12 -9.51 -0.04 -9.32
CA ARG A 12 -8.60 0.87 -10.04
C ARG A 12 -7.13 0.44 -9.92
N THR A 13 -6.67 0.07 -8.73
CA THR A 13 -5.32 -0.48 -8.51
C THR A 13 -5.09 -1.72 -9.37
N LEU A 14 -6.04 -2.65 -9.41
CA LEU A 14 -5.90 -3.86 -10.22
C LEU A 14 -5.92 -3.59 -11.73
N ARG A 15 -6.69 -2.59 -12.20
CA ARG A 15 -6.67 -2.17 -13.61
C ARG A 15 -5.33 -1.56 -14.00
N ASN A 16 -4.79 -0.69 -13.15
CA ASN A 16 -3.47 -0.11 -13.37
C ASN A 16 -2.40 -1.20 -13.36
N LEU A 17 -2.48 -2.16 -12.43
CA LEU A 17 -1.57 -3.29 -12.38
C LEU A 17 -1.68 -4.18 -13.63
N LEU A 18 -2.90 -4.49 -14.10
CA LEU A 18 -3.11 -5.21 -15.34
C LEU A 18 -2.43 -4.50 -16.50
N TRP A 19 -2.61 -3.18 -16.59
CA TRP A 19 -1.98 -2.39 -17.63
C TRP A 19 -0.44 -2.44 -17.57
N PHE A 20 0.15 -2.24 -16.38
CA PHE A 20 1.61 -2.34 -16.21
C PHE A 20 2.16 -3.74 -16.49
N SER A 21 1.36 -4.78 -16.21
CA SER A 21 1.77 -6.16 -16.50
C SER A 21 1.85 -6.47 -18.00
N GLY A 22 1.17 -5.67 -18.84
CA GLY A 22 1.03 -5.92 -20.28
C GLY A 22 0.15 -7.12 -20.63
N LEU A 23 -0.47 -7.77 -19.64
CA LEU A 23 -1.40 -8.88 -19.84
C LEU A 23 -2.79 -8.38 -20.20
N THR A 24 -3.53 -9.23 -20.91
CA THR A 24 -4.95 -9.06 -21.17
C THR A 24 -5.79 -9.69 -20.06
N VAL A 25 -7.06 -9.29 -19.98
CA VAL A 25 -8.05 -9.92 -19.09
C VAL A 25 -8.15 -11.43 -19.31
N ARG A 26 -8.02 -11.89 -20.56
CA ARG A 26 -8.11 -13.32 -20.91
C ARG A 26 -6.90 -14.09 -20.40
N GLU A 27 -5.68 -13.55 -20.57
CA GLU A 27 -4.47 -14.19 -20.05
C GLU A 27 -4.48 -14.26 -18.52
N VAL A 28 -4.93 -13.20 -17.83
CA VAL A 28 -5.08 -13.25 -16.37
C VAL A 28 -6.14 -14.27 -15.94
N ALA A 29 -7.27 -14.33 -16.65
CA ALA A 29 -8.32 -15.32 -16.40
C ALA A 29 -7.81 -16.76 -16.55
N ASP A 30 -7.07 -17.05 -17.61
CA ASP A 30 -6.51 -18.37 -17.89
C ASP A 30 -5.43 -18.74 -16.85
N LEU A 31 -4.53 -17.81 -16.52
CA LEU A 31 -3.45 -18.03 -15.54
C LEU A 31 -3.95 -18.13 -14.09
N ALA A 32 -5.03 -17.41 -13.74
CA ALA A 32 -5.63 -17.44 -12.41
C ALA A 32 -6.76 -18.47 -12.28
N TRP A 33 -7.10 -19.19 -13.35
CA TRP A 33 -8.18 -20.19 -13.39
C TRP A 33 -9.54 -19.60 -12.98
N ILE A 34 -9.84 -18.39 -13.47
CA ILE A 34 -11.06 -17.62 -13.16
C ILE A 34 -11.75 -17.25 -14.47
N ALA A 35 -13.09 -17.30 -14.51
CA ALA A 35 -13.85 -16.85 -15.67
C ALA A 35 -13.55 -15.36 -16.04
N PRO A 36 -13.32 -15.02 -17.33
CA PRO A 36 -12.98 -13.65 -17.74
C PRO A 36 -14.01 -12.59 -17.31
N VAL A 37 -15.29 -12.93 -17.30
CA VAL A 37 -16.37 -12.04 -16.82
C VAL A 37 -16.20 -11.67 -15.34
N ARG A 38 -15.72 -12.61 -14.52
CA ARG A 38 -15.44 -12.37 -13.11
C ARG A 38 -14.19 -11.52 -12.92
N VAL A 39 -13.16 -11.73 -13.73
CA VAL A 39 -11.97 -10.85 -13.73
C VAL A 39 -12.37 -9.41 -14.05
N LYS A 40 -13.20 -9.18 -15.08
CA LYS A 40 -13.73 -7.83 -15.39
C LYS A 40 -14.48 -7.22 -14.21
N ALA A 41 -15.39 -7.96 -13.58
CA ALA A 41 -16.14 -7.48 -12.43
C ALA A 41 -15.23 -7.14 -11.21
N ILE A 42 -14.11 -7.86 -11.05
CA ILE A 42 -13.11 -7.55 -10.01
C ILE A 42 -12.38 -6.25 -10.34
N LEU A 43 -11.96 -6.07 -11.60
CA LEU A 43 -11.26 -4.88 -12.08
C LEU A 43 -12.13 -3.61 -12.00
N GLU A 44 -13.44 -3.73 -12.20
CA GLU A 44 -14.38 -2.62 -12.02
C GLU A 44 -14.70 -2.32 -10.54
N GLY A 45 -14.32 -3.23 -9.63
CA GLY A 45 -14.64 -3.12 -8.20
C GLY A 45 -16.06 -3.58 -7.83
N ASP A 46 -16.80 -4.14 -8.78
CA ASP A 46 -18.16 -4.70 -8.56
C ASP A 46 -18.11 -5.93 -7.65
N VAL A 47 -17.05 -6.75 -7.80
CA VAL A 47 -16.80 -7.95 -7.01
C VAL A 47 -15.49 -7.82 -6.25
N VAL A 48 -15.53 -8.06 -4.94
CA VAL A 48 -14.31 -8.20 -4.12
C VAL A 48 -14.09 -9.69 -3.83
N PRO A 49 -13.06 -10.32 -4.41
CA PRO A 49 -12.84 -11.75 -4.26
C PRO A 49 -12.27 -12.07 -2.86
N THR A 50 -12.07 -13.36 -2.59
CA THR A 50 -11.37 -13.79 -1.37
C THR A 50 -9.89 -13.39 -1.45
N TRP A 51 -9.20 -13.33 -0.30
CA TRP A 51 -7.79 -12.98 -0.29
C TRP A 51 -6.90 -13.92 -1.13
N PRO A 52 -7.05 -15.26 -1.07
CA PRO A 52 -6.25 -16.15 -1.92
C PRO A 52 -6.41 -15.87 -3.42
N THR A 53 -7.64 -15.55 -3.85
CA THR A 53 -7.91 -15.16 -5.24
C THR A 53 -7.28 -13.81 -5.59
N THR A 54 -7.37 -12.81 -4.69
CA THR A 54 -6.69 -11.52 -4.88
C THR A 54 -5.18 -11.70 -5.00
N PHE A 55 -4.58 -12.47 -4.09
CA PHE A 55 -3.15 -12.78 -4.08
C PHE A 55 -2.72 -13.37 -5.41
N MET A 56 -3.41 -14.42 -5.88
CA MET A 56 -3.14 -15.07 -7.17
C MET A 56 -3.22 -14.10 -8.35
N ILE A 57 -4.30 -13.31 -8.45
CA ILE A 57 -4.48 -12.33 -9.53
C ILE A 57 -3.31 -11.33 -9.55
N VAL A 58 -2.95 -10.77 -8.38
CA VAL A 58 -1.85 -9.80 -8.27
C VAL A 58 -0.50 -10.42 -8.62
N SER A 59 -0.24 -11.63 -8.15
CA SER A 59 1.00 -12.37 -8.48
C SER A 59 1.11 -12.69 -9.98
N VAL A 60 0.01 -13.09 -10.62
CA VAL A 60 -0.05 -13.31 -12.08
C VAL A 60 0.32 -12.03 -12.85
N MET A 61 -0.18 -10.88 -12.38
CA MET A 61 0.15 -9.58 -12.96
C MET A 61 1.52 -9.03 -12.50
N ARG A 62 2.32 -9.85 -11.80
CA ARG A 62 3.67 -9.51 -11.28
C ARG A 62 3.67 -8.31 -10.32
N GLY A 63 2.56 -8.04 -9.65
CA GLY A 63 2.47 -7.03 -8.60
C GLY A 63 2.80 -7.60 -7.22
N SER A 64 2.94 -6.71 -6.24
CA SER A 64 3.06 -7.07 -4.83
C SER A 64 1.67 -7.21 -4.19
N PRO A 65 1.30 -8.39 -3.64
CA PRO A 65 0.03 -8.56 -2.93
C PRO A 65 -0.12 -7.62 -1.73
N ASP A 66 0.96 -7.32 -1.01
CA ASP A 66 0.90 -6.46 0.17
C ASP A 66 0.42 -5.05 -0.17
N ASP A 67 0.76 -4.54 -1.36
CA ASP A 67 0.36 -3.21 -1.79
C ASP A 67 -1.17 -3.10 -1.95
N VAL A 68 -1.86 -4.18 -2.34
CA VAL A 68 -3.33 -4.16 -2.47
C VAL A 68 -4.07 -4.59 -1.20
N ARG A 69 -3.34 -5.10 -0.19
CA ARG A 69 -3.93 -5.78 0.97
C ARG A 69 -4.88 -4.88 1.73
N TRP A 70 -4.45 -3.65 2.01
CA TRP A 70 -5.25 -2.68 2.74
C TRP A 70 -6.53 -2.28 1.99
N LEU A 71 -6.41 -2.00 0.69
CA LEU A 71 -7.55 -1.65 -0.16
C LEU A 71 -8.57 -2.80 -0.24
N TRP A 72 -8.10 -4.04 -0.32
CA TRP A 72 -8.95 -5.24 -0.27
C TRP A 72 -9.72 -5.35 1.06
N GLU A 73 -9.05 -5.16 2.20
CA GLU A 73 -9.70 -5.18 3.52
C GLU A 73 -10.76 -4.10 3.63
N TRP A 74 -10.44 -2.88 3.19
CA TRP A 74 -11.39 -1.78 3.18
C TRP A 74 -12.58 -2.06 2.26
N ALA A 75 -12.36 -2.59 1.05
CA ALA A 75 -13.41 -2.96 0.10
C ALA A 75 -14.37 -4.02 0.66
N ARG A 76 -13.87 -4.90 1.55
CA ARG A 76 -14.63 -5.89 2.32
C ARG A 76 -15.29 -5.33 3.59
N GLY A 77 -15.12 -4.04 3.87
CA GLY A 77 -15.63 -3.38 5.08
C GLY A 77 -14.85 -3.74 6.36
N GLN A 78 -13.69 -4.36 6.23
CA GLN A 78 -12.85 -4.73 7.36
C GLN A 78 -12.15 -3.49 7.93
N ARG A 79 -11.79 -3.58 9.21
CA ARG A 79 -10.89 -2.65 9.88
C ARG A 79 -9.49 -3.28 9.92
N PRO A 80 -8.41 -2.47 9.95
CA PRO A 80 -7.08 -3.02 10.11
C PRO A 80 -7.05 -3.84 11.41
N ARG A 81 -6.67 -5.11 11.31
CA ARG A 81 -6.50 -5.97 12.49
C ARG A 81 -5.21 -5.58 13.20
N TYR A 82 -5.28 -5.42 14.52
CA TYR A 82 -4.19 -4.97 15.39
C TYR A 82 -3.54 -6.16 16.14
N PRO A 83 -2.20 -6.25 16.30
CA PRO A 83 -1.13 -5.72 15.44
C PRO A 83 -0.34 -6.85 14.73
N ALA A 84 0.26 -6.51 13.57
CA ALA A 84 1.43 -7.23 13.06
C ALA A 84 2.63 -6.96 14.00
N SER A 85 3.70 -7.75 13.92
CA SER A 85 4.95 -7.45 14.63
C SER A 85 5.42 -6.00 14.35
N HIS A 86 6.21 -5.40 15.26
CA HIS A 86 6.70 -4.01 15.14
C HIS A 86 7.17 -3.63 13.71
N PRO A 87 8.12 -4.34 13.06
CA PRO A 87 8.49 -4.03 11.67
C PRO A 87 7.32 -4.16 10.69
N GLY A 88 6.44 -5.15 10.90
CA GLY A 88 5.28 -5.39 10.06
C GLY A 88 4.21 -4.29 10.11
N ALA A 89 4.16 -3.45 11.15
CA ALA A 89 3.23 -2.31 11.19
C ALA A 89 3.67 -1.19 10.24
N THR A 90 4.96 -0.86 10.23
CA THR A 90 5.55 0.12 9.33
C THR A 90 5.45 -0.36 7.88
N ASP A 91 5.88 -1.60 7.60
CA ASP A 91 5.82 -2.18 6.25
C ASP A 91 4.38 -2.20 5.70
N ARG A 92 3.41 -2.48 6.56
CA ARG A 92 1.99 -2.50 6.18
C ARG A 92 1.47 -1.11 5.83
N PHE A 93 1.86 -0.08 6.58
CA PHE A 93 1.48 1.30 6.24
C PHE A 93 2.13 1.74 4.92
N GLN A 94 3.41 1.43 4.73
CA GLN A 94 4.12 1.69 3.47
C GLN A 94 3.45 0.98 2.28
N ALA A 95 3.12 -0.30 2.43
CA ALA A 95 2.42 -1.06 1.40
C ALA A 95 1.06 -0.44 1.05
N ALA A 96 0.31 0.03 2.07
CA ALA A 96 -0.96 0.71 1.85
C ALA A 96 -0.80 2.02 1.06
N LEU A 97 0.27 2.79 1.29
CA LEU A 97 0.59 3.98 0.51
C LEU A 97 0.99 3.64 -0.93
N ARG A 98 1.81 2.60 -1.13
CA ARG A 98 2.17 2.12 -2.48
C ARG A 98 0.95 1.68 -3.28
N GLY A 99 0.02 0.95 -2.66
CA GLY A 99 -1.25 0.56 -3.29
C GLY A 99 -2.12 1.74 -3.69
N LEU A 100 -2.17 2.76 -2.84
CA LEU A 100 -2.92 4.00 -3.10
C LEU A 100 -2.28 4.83 -4.22
N ARG A 101 -0.96 4.93 -4.25
CA ARG A 101 -0.21 5.53 -5.36
C ARG A 101 -0.50 4.78 -6.66
N LEU A 102 -0.43 3.45 -6.64
CA LEU A 102 -0.75 2.60 -7.80
C LEU A 102 -2.19 2.80 -8.27
N ALA A 103 -3.16 3.07 -7.39
CA ALA A 103 -4.52 3.45 -7.77
C ALA A 103 -4.58 4.80 -8.50
N SER A 104 -3.66 5.71 -8.18
CA SER A 104 -3.68 7.10 -8.64
C SER A 104 -2.93 7.29 -9.96
N THR A 105 -1.95 6.46 -10.28
CA THR A 105 -1.19 6.55 -11.54
C THR A 105 -2.12 6.36 -12.75
N PRO A 106 -2.21 7.33 -13.69
CA PRO A 106 -2.97 7.15 -14.91
C PRO A 106 -2.30 6.11 -15.80
N GLY A 107 -3.04 5.12 -16.31
CA GLY A 107 -2.48 4.11 -17.22
C GLY A 107 -1.82 4.69 -18.48
N THR A 108 -2.13 5.91 -18.90
CA THR A 108 -1.47 6.54 -20.06
C THR A 108 -0.09 7.12 -19.77
N ALA A 109 0.27 7.33 -18.50
CA ALA A 109 1.58 7.82 -18.10
C ALA A 109 2.44 6.64 -17.61
N ALA A 110 3.53 6.40 -18.33
CA ALA A 110 4.74 5.80 -17.80
C ALA A 110 4.88 4.27 -17.72
N ARG A 111 5.40 3.71 -18.81
CA ARG A 111 6.08 2.41 -18.80
C ARG A 111 7.48 2.47 -18.16
N GLY A 112 8.03 3.67 -17.93
CA GLY A 112 9.36 3.91 -17.35
C GLY A 112 9.37 4.49 -15.93
N GLU A 113 8.25 5.01 -15.41
CA GLU A 113 8.17 5.56 -14.05
C GLU A 113 7.84 4.50 -13.00
N THR A 114 7.45 3.28 -13.38
CA THR A 114 7.13 2.21 -12.42
C THR A 114 8.32 1.91 -11.51
N GLU A 115 9.53 1.87 -12.07
CA GLU A 115 10.77 1.62 -11.32
C GLU A 115 11.21 2.87 -10.51
N ALA A 116 11.07 4.08 -11.07
CA ALA A 116 11.35 5.33 -10.37
C ALA A 116 10.35 5.66 -9.24
N CYS A 117 9.07 5.29 -9.41
CA CYS A 117 8.02 5.41 -8.41
C CYS A 117 8.20 4.42 -7.25
N LEU A 118 8.75 3.23 -7.52
CA LEU A 118 9.11 2.25 -6.51
C LEU A 118 10.38 2.66 -5.73
N LEU A 119 11.29 3.41 -6.36
CA LEU A 119 12.57 3.81 -5.77
C LEU A 119 12.51 5.11 -4.93
N LEU A 120 11.59 6.03 -5.22
CA LEU A 120 11.54 7.34 -4.54
C LEU A 120 11.02 7.32 -3.09
N ASP A 121 10.52 6.19 -2.57
CA ASP A 121 9.75 6.16 -1.31
C ASP A 121 10.58 5.89 -0.04
N GLN A 122 11.79 5.33 -0.12
CA GLN A 122 12.54 4.98 1.10
C GLN A 122 13.07 6.18 1.90
N GLN A 123 13.16 7.38 1.30
CA GLN A 123 13.81 8.55 1.93
C GLN A 123 12.82 9.55 2.56
N GLY A 124 11.51 9.47 2.25
CA GLY A 124 10.48 10.43 2.73
C GLY A 124 9.51 9.88 3.78
N LEU A 125 9.55 8.57 4.04
CA LEU A 125 8.69 7.89 5.01
C LEU A 125 8.84 8.34 6.47
N PRO A 126 10.02 8.73 6.97
CA PRO A 126 10.16 9.23 8.35
C PRO A 126 9.26 10.44 8.62
N GLY A 127 9.25 11.45 7.74
CA GLY A 127 8.42 12.65 7.90
C GLY A 127 6.92 12.35 7.88
N VAL A 128 6.49 11.45 6.98
CA VAL A 128 5.07 11.03 6.89
C VAL A 128 4.63 10.20 8.11
N LEU A 129 5.55 9.51 8.78
CA LEU A 129 5.26 8.78 10.02
C LEU A 129 5.24 9.68 11.26
N GLU A 130 5.98 10.79 11.23
CA GLU A 130 6.07 11.76 12.32
C GLU A 130 4.88 12.72 12.35
N ASP A 131 4.39 13.15 11.18
CA ASP A 131 3.30 14.12 11.04
C ASP A 131 2.05 13.53 10.37
N TRP A 132 0.94 13.51 11.12
CA TRP A 132 -0.36 13.07 10.62
C TRP A 132 -0.91 13.99 9.52
N GLU A 133 -0.70 15.31 9.60
CA GLU A 133 -1.24 16.24 8.61
C GLU A 133 -0.55 16.05 7.25
N GLN A 134 0.75 15.75 7.27
CA GLN A 134 1.48 15.38 6.05
C GLN A 134 0.97 14.06 5.47
N ALA A 135 0.75 13.04 6.30
CA ALA A 135 0.14 11.79 5.86
C ALA A 135 -1.27 11.99 5.28
N ARG A 136 -2.11 12.79 5.96
CA ARG A 136 -3.45 13.17 5.53
C ARG A 136 -3.44 13.80 4.16
N GLY A 137 -2.63 14.85 3.97
CA GLY A 137 -2.54 15.57 2.70
C GLY A 137 -2.12 14.67 1.54
N LEU A 138 -1.18 13.74 1.78
CA LEU A 138 -0.77 12.74 0.79
C LEU A 138 -1.92 11.79 0.42
N ILE A 139 -2.60 11.22 1.42
CA ILE A 139 -3.69 10.25 1.23
C ILE A 139 -4.88 10.89 0.51
N GLU A 140 -5.25 12.11 0.91
CA GLU A 140 -6.32 12.88 0.28
C GLU A 140 -5.93 13.33 -1.14
N GLY A 141 -4.67 13.67 -1.38
CA GLY A 141 -4.15 13.98 -2.71
C GLY A 141 -4.27 12.82 -3.70
N PHE A 142 -4.19 11.57 -3.20
CA PHE A 142 -4.47 10.37 -3.97
C PHE A 142 -5.96 9.99 -4.05
N GLY A 143 -6.85 10.81 -3.49
CA GLY A 143 -8.30 10.62 -3.56
C GLY A 143 -8.86 9.56 -2.59
N ALA A 144 -8.13 9.24 -1.52
CA ALA A 144 -8.63 8.37 -0.45
C ALA A 144 -8.97 9.16 0.82
N SER A 145 -9.88 8.62 1.64
CA SER A 145 -10.21 9.18 2.94
C SER A 145 -9.10 8.87 3.95
N ALA A 146 -8.41 9.91 4.41
CA ALA A 146 -7.34 9.81 5.39
C ALA A 146 -7.81 9.12 6.68
N GLU A 147 -9.05 9.35 7.12
CA GLU A 147 -9.63 8.76 8.33
C GLU A 147 -9.63 7.22 8.29
N ARG A 148 -9.61 6.61 7.11
CA ARG A 148 -9.50 5.15 6.98
C ARG A 148 -8.09 4.65 7.23
N PHE A 149 -7.09 5.45 6.90
CA PHE A 149 -5.67 5.14 7.06
C PHE A 149 -5.13 5.52 8.44
N GLN A 150 -5.79 6.43 9.17
CA GLN A 150 -5.35 6.88 10.49
C GLN A 150 -5.01 5.73 11.46
N PRO A 151 -5.84 4.68 11.62
CA PRO A 151 -5.50 3.61 12.56
C PRO A 151 -4.30 2.76 12.12
N LEU A 152 -3.99 2.75 10.82
CA LEU A 152 -2.81 2.08 10.26
C LEU A 152 -1.55 2.93 10.46
N TRP A 153 -1.66 4.26 10.28
CA TRP A 153 -0.60 5.21 10.59
C TRP A 153 -0.24 5.20 12.08
N GLU A 154 -1.23 5.21 12.99
CA GLU A 154 -0.99 5.14 14.43
C GLU A 154 -0.23 3.86 14.85
N GLN A 155 -0.51 2.74 14.18
CA GLN A 155 0.21 1.48 14.39
C GLN A 155 1.67 1.58 13.95
N ALA A 156 1.91 2.10 12.75
CA ALA A 156 3.25 2.30 12.22
C ALA A 156 4.06 3.27 13.09
N ARG A 157 3.45 4.39 13.50
CA ARG A 157 4.09 5.37 14.40
C ARG A 157 4.45 4.76 15.75
N ARG A 158 3.53 4.03 16.39
CA ARG A 158 3.82 3.32 17.66
C ARG A 158 4.95 2.32 17.50
N ALA A 159 4.98 1.59 16.38
CA ALA A 159 6.03 0.63 16.12
C ALA A 159 7.39 1.30 15.91
N ALA A 160 7.44 2.39 15.14
CA ALA A 160 8.65 3.17 14.92
C ALA A 160 9.22 3.74 16.24
N LEU A 161 8.36 4.28 17.11
CA LEU A 161 8.75 4.79 18.43
C LEU A 161 9.21 3.69 19.40
N SER A 162 8.84 2.43 19.17
CA SER A 162 9.21 1.29 20.00
C SER A 162 10.46 0.57 19.50
N THR A 163 10.99 0.94 18.33
CA THR A 163 12.26 0.43 17.81
C THR A 163 13.40 1.16 18.54
N PRO A 164 14.28 0.44 19.26
CA PRO A 164 15.31 1.05 20.12
C PRO A 164 16.46 1.78 19.38
N GLU A 165 16.37 2.03 18.07
CA GLU A 165 17.40 2.77 17.32
C GLU A 165 17.49 4.27 17.69
N PHE A 166 16.53 4.81 18.44
CA PHE A 166 16.52 6.22 18.83
C PHE A 166 17.19 6.54 20.18
N LEU A 167 17.77 5.56 20.89
CA LEU A 167 18.41 5.76 22.20
C LEU A 167 19.95 5.67 22.19
N SER A 168 20.62 5.71 21.03
CA SER A 168 22.09 5.52 20.98
C SER A 168 22.85 6.59 20.19
N ARG A 169 22.34 7.82 20.11
CA ARG A 169 23.09 8.94 19.52
C ARG A 169 23.08 10.18 20.42
N ASP A 170 23.36 10.01 21.70
CA ASP A 170 23.73 11.09 22.62
C ASP A 170 24.39 10.52 23.88
N GLU A 171 25.50 9.80 23.72
CA GLU A 171 26.44 9.47 24.82
C GLU A 171 27.67 8.77 24.21
N ASP A 172 28.65 9.56 23.75
CA ASP A 172 30.07 9.40 24.13
C ASP A 172 30.97 10.29 23.27
N GLY A 173 31.73 11.13 23.95
CA GLY A 173 32.69 12.05 23.35
C GLY A 173 33.03 13.27 24.20
N ASP A 174 32.79 13.22 25.51
CA ASP A 174 33.33 14.17 26.48
C ASP A 174 34.51 13.52 27.22
N GLY A 175 35.67 14.18 27.17
CA GLY A 175 36.74 14.09 28.15
C GLY A 175 37.64 12.85 28.14
N ALA A 176 38.83 12.96 27.55
CA ALA A 176 40.08 12.98 28.34
C ALA A 176 41.29 13.24 27.43
N GLU A 177 41.73 14.50 27.40
CA GLU A 177 43.15 14.82 27.18
C GLU A 177 43.98 14.12 28.27
N VAL A 178 45.01 13.39 27.86
CA VAL A 178 46.13 13.01 28.74
C VAL A 178 47.39 13.67 28.19
N GLU A 179 48.00 14.44 29.09
CA GLU A 179 49.23 15.23 28.99
C GLU A 179 50.44 14.47 28.42
#